data_AF-A0AAC8VGV8-F1
#
_entry.id   AF-A0AAC8VGV8-F1
#
_cell.length_a   1.000
_cell.length_b   1.000
_cell.length_c   1.000
_cell.angle_alpha   90.00
_cell.angle_beta   90.00
_cell.angle_gamma   90.00
#
_symmetry.space_group_name_H-M   'P 1'
#
loop_
_entity.id
_entity.type
_entity.pdbx_description
1 polymer ?
#
loop_
_entity_poly.entity_id
_entity_poly.type
_entity_poly.pdbx_seq_one_letter_code
_entity_poly.pdbx_strand_id
1 'polypeptide(L)'
;MRIITKPTTAKCNIQAYIRYLLSEPVRTSCTGLSDVLLNISHDSVNRFLLRENYRPEDLWTEVSEKIDLNNGVLSVDDMVIDKPYSNAEKTDLIGFFYSGKHHCVVKGVNVITLYYTDQHDVSVPINFRIIDPDEGKTKNEHFREMLQQVLSWGLQPSWVTRKRRYLGRYFAHPMMQNRRAKRDDYKPSAVRVTQRYVP
;
A
#
# COMPACT_ATOMS: atom_id res chain seq x y z
N MET A 1 1.55 -5.48 -18.30
CA MET A 1 2.36 -4.34 -18.79
C MET A 1 1.44 -3.24 -19.35
N ARG A 2 1.44 -2.05 -18.75
CA ARG A 2 0.52 -0.93 -19.06
C ARG A 2 0.63 -0.47 -20.53
N ILE A 3 -0.52 -0.14 -21.13
CA ILE A 3 -0.61 0.47 -22.46
C ILE A 3 -0.21 1.95 -22.38
N ILE A 4 0.83 2.32 -23.13
CA ILE A 4 1.34 3.70 -23.16
C ILE A 4 0.38 4.58 -23.97
N THR A 5 -0.12 5.66 -23.36
CA THR A 5 -1.10 6.57 -23.98
C THR A 5 -0.48 7.67 -24.84
N LYS A 6 0.83 7.92 -24.74
CA LYS A 6 1.57 8.94 -25.52
C LYS A 6 2.96 8.43 -25.94
N PRO A 7 3.42 8.70 -27.18
CA PRO A 7 4.76 8.30 -27.63
C PRO A 7 5.85 8.87 -26.70
N THR A 8 6.78 8.01 -26.29
CA THR A 8 7.78 8.36 -25.27
C THR A 8 8.92 9.19 -25.85
N THR A 9 9.19 10.34 -25.26
CA THR A 9 10.43 11.11 -25.46
C THR A 9 11.53 10.72 -24.47
N ALA A 10 11.19 9.88 -23.48
CA ALA A 10 12.13 9.31 -22.53
C ALA A 10 12.78 8.05 -23.11
N LYS A 11 14.11 7.99 -23.07
CA LYS A 11 14.92 6.80 -23.34
C LYS A 11 14.93 5.82 -22.16
N CYS A 12 14.67 6.31 -20.94
CA CYS A 12 14.49 5.49 -19.75
C CYS A 12 13.20 4.67 -19.84
N ASN A 13 13.27 3.39 -19.46
CA ASN A 13 12.12 2.47 -19.42
C ASN A 13 12.02 1.78 -18.05
N ILE A 14 10.88 1.14 -17.79
CA ILE A 14 10.57 0.52 -16.49
C ILE A 14 11.58 -0.58 -16.09
N GLN A 15 12.07 -1.37 -17.05
CA GLN A 15 13.02 -2.44 -16.78
C GLN A 15 14.38 -1.90 -16.33
N ALA A 16 14.88 -0.88 -17.02
CA ALA A 16 16.12 -0.21 -16.65
C ALA A 16 15.99 0.46 -15.27
N TYR A 17 14.86 1.11 -15.01
CA TYR A 17 14.61 1.78 -13.73
C TYR A 17 14.53 0.77 -12.57
N ILE A 18 13.77 -0.31 -12.70
CA ILE A 18 13.67 -1.37 -11.66
C ILE A 18 15.05 -1.99 -11.39
N ARG A 19 15.79 -2.38 -12.44
CA ARG A 19 17.12 -2.97 -12.29
C ARG A 19 18.07 -2.06 -11.53
N TYR A 20 18.03 -0.76 -11.80
CA TYR A 20 18.83 0.21 -11.06
C TYR A 20 18.44 0.30 -9.59
N LEU A 21 17.13 0.37 -9.28
CA LEU A 21 16.66 0.38 -7.90
C LEU A 21 17.08 -0.89 -7.13
N LEU A 22 17.12 -2.04 -7.81
CA LEU A 22 17.61 -3.30 -7.24
C LEU A 22 19.12 -3.30 -7.04
N SER A 23 19.88 -2.68 -7.94
CA SER A 23 21.35 -2.62 -7.84
C SER A 23 21.86 -1.58 -6.84
N GLU A 24 21.14 -0.47 -6.66
CA GLU A 24 21.56 0.65 -5.81
C GLU A 24 20.41 1.05 -4.85
N PRO A 25 20.11 0.25 -3.81
CA PRO A 25 18.92 0.47 -2.98
C PRO A 25 19.06 1.62 -1.98
N VAL A 26 20.28 2.12 -1.73
CA VAL A 26 20.55 3.09 -0.66
C VAL A 26 20.60 4.52 -1.18
N ARG A 27 21.26 4.77 -2.31
CA ARG A 27 21.48 6.13 -2.85
C ARG A 27 20.91 6.29 -4.26
N THR A 28 19.64 5.98 -4.42
CA THR A 28 18.93 6.13 -5.69
C THR A 28 18.79 7.62 -6.07
N SER A 29 19.26 8.00 -7.26
CA SER A 29 18.98 9.32 -7.82
C SER A 29 18.87 9.27 -9.35
N CYS A 30 18.16 10.24 -9.95
CA CYS A 30 18.05 10.33 -11.41
C CYS A 30 19.41 10.55 -12.09
N THR A 31 20.32 11.26 -11.43
CA THR A 31 21.71 11.43 -11.88
C THR A 31 22.49 10.13 -11.73
N GLY A 32 22.35 9.42 -10.61
CA GLY A 32 23.02 8.13 -10.41
C GLY A 32 22.62 7.09 -11.46
N LEU A 33 21.33 7.04 -11.84
CA LEU A 33 20.87 6.19 -12.94
C LEU A 33 21.48 6.60 -14.29
N SER A 34 21.57 7.91 -14.54
CA SER A 34 22.20 8.48 -15.73
C SER A 34 23.68 8.06 -15.83
N ASP A 35 24.38 8.09 -14.71
CA ASP A 35 25.81 7.75 -14.60
C ASP A 35 26.05 6.25 -14.81
N VAL A 36 25.16 5.39 -14.30
CA VAL A 36 25.27 3.93 -14.45
C VAL A 36 25.00 3.49 -15.88
N LEU A 37 23.99 4.06 -16.53
CA LEU A 37 23.58 3.62 -17.88
C LEU A 37 24.36 4.31 -19.01
N LEU A 38 24.99 5.46 -18.75
CA LEU A 38 25.84 6.28 -19.65
C LEU A 38 25.17 6.75 -20.98
N ASN A 39 24.04 6.18 -21.36
CA ASN A 39 23.33 6.42 -22.61
C ASN A 39 21.99 7.17 -22.44
N ILE A 40 21.61 7.46 -21.20
CA ILE A 40 20.43 8.26 -20.85
C ILE A 40 20.84 9.44 -19.97
N SER A 41 20.13 10.56 -20.13
CA SER A 41 20.28 11.73 -19.25
C SER A 41 19.33 11.65 -18.05
N HIS A 42 19.67 12.32 -16.95
CA HIS A 42 18.76 12.47 -15.80
C HIS A 42 17.41 13.11 -16.19
N ASP A 43 17.37 14.03 -17.16
CA ASP A 43 16.13 14.57 -17.73
C ASP A 43 15.27 13.51 -18.40
N SER A 44 15.89 12.52 -19.05
CA SER A 44 15.16 11.38 -19.59
C SER A 44 14.51 10.55 -18.47
N VAL A 45 15.16 10.43 -17.32
CA VAL A 45 14.61 9.73 -16.15
C VAL A 45 13.45 10.52 -15.57
N ASN A 46 13.61 11.84 -15.41
CA ASN A 46 12.54 12.73 -14.93
C ASN A 46 11.30 12.67 -15.84
N ARG A 47 11.48 12.72 -17.16
CA ARG A 47 10.37 12.57 -18.12
C ARG A 47 9.68 11.21 -18.02
N PHE A 48 10.43 10.15 -17.74
CA PHE A 48 9.85 8.83 -17.49
C PHE A 48 8.99 8.85 -16.22
N LEU A 49 9.50 9.37 -15.11
CA LEU A 49 8.79 9.45 -13.82
C LEU A 49 7.55 10.34 -13.87
N LEU A 50 7.64 11.51 -14.51
CA LEU A 50 6.52 12.45 -14.65
C LEU A 50 5.43 11.97 -15.61
N ARG A 51 5.79 11.07 -16.53
CA ARG A 51 4.83 10.46 -17.47
C ARG A 51 4.04 9.34 -16.84
N GLU A 52 4.68 8.54 -15.99
CA GLU A 52 4.08 7.33 -15.45
C GLU A 52 3.28 7.65 -14.18
N ASN A 53 1.97 7.53 -14.28
CA ASN A 53 1.09 7.46 -13.11
C ASN A 53 0.68 6.01 -12.90
N TYR A 54 1.32 5.32 -11.95
CA TYR A 54 1.00 3.94 -11.60
C TYR A 54 -0.22 3.91 -10.71
N ARG A 55 -1.24 3.18 -11.15
CA ARG A 55 -2.47 3.02 -10.40
C ARG A 55 -2.55 1.65 -9.73
N PRO A 56 -3.42 1.49 -8.72
CA PRO A 56 -3.60 0.21 -8.04
C PRO A 56 -4.13 -0.90 -8.95
N GLU A 57 -4.87 -0.56 -10.00
CA GLU A 57 -5.29 -1.50 -11.05
C GLU A 57 -4.08 -2.09 -11.80
N ASP A 58 -3.03 -1.29 -12.03
CA ASP A 58 -1.79 -1.75 -12.68
C ASP A 58 -1.08 -2.78 -11.80
N LEU A 59 -1.05 -2.55 -10.48
CA LEU A 59 -0.47 -3.49 -9.52
C LEU A 59 -1.27 -4.80 -9.51
N TRP A 60 -2.60 -4.71 -9.41
CA TRP A 60 -3.48 -5.88 -9.42
C TRP A 60 -3.26 -6.76 -10.65
N THR A 61 -3.20 -6.16 -11.83
CA THR A 61 -2.99 -6.87 -13.10
C THR A 61 -1.69 -7.67 -13.11
N GLU A 62 -0.63 -7.17 -12.47
CA GLU A 62 0.68 -7.84 -12.44
C GLU A 62 0.78 -8.97 -11.39
N VAL A 63 -0.10 -8.98 -10.39
CA VAL A 63 -0.06 -9.94 -9.26
C VAL A 63 -1.19 -10.96 -9.26
N SER A 64 -2.35 -10.65 -9.85
CA SER A 64 -3.56 -11.49 -9.78
C SER A 64 -3.37 -12.87 -10.39
N GLU A 65 -2.53 -13.00 -11.43
CA GLU A 65 -2.18 -14.27 -12.06
C GLU A 65 -1.22 -15.13 -11.22
N LYS A 66 -0.61 -14.56 -10.18
CA LYS A 66 0.45 -15.21 -9.36
C LYS A 66 -0.03 -15.65 -7.99
N ILE A 67 -1.30 -15.41 -7.66
CA ILE A 67 -1.89 -15.69 -6.35
C ILE A 67 -3.20 -16.47 -6.50
N ASP A 68 -3.53 -17.31 -5.52
CA ASP A 68 -4.87 -17.87 -5.45
C ASP A 68 -5.87 -16.80 -4.98
N LEU A 69 -6.84 -16.49 -5.82
CA LEU A 69 -7.89 -15.51 -5.51
C LEU A 69 -8.86 -15.99 -4.43
N ASN A 70 -8.91 -17.29 -4.17
CA ASN A 70 -9.80 -17.90 -3.21
C ASN A 70 -9.04 -18.27 -1.94
N ASN A 71 -9.62 -17.90 -0.81
CA ASN A 71 -9.10 -18.21 0.50
C ASN A 71 -7.70 -17.65 0.79
N GLY A 72 -7.59 -16.97 1.92
CA GLY A 72 -6.36 -16.25 2.24
C GLY A 72 -6.60 -15.19 3.27
N VAL A 73 -5.53 -14.46 3.58
CA VAL A 73 -5.53 -13.39 4.56
C VAL A 73 -5.20 -12.07 3.87
N LEU A 74 -6.15 -11.15 3.90
CA LEU A 74 -5.94 -9.77 3.49
C LEU A 74 -5.49 -8.95 4.70
N SER A 75 -4.31 -8.35 4.61
CA SER A 75 -3.69 -7.57 5.69
C SER A 75 -3.52 -6.12 5.27
N VAL A 76 -3.91 -5.20 6.15
CA VAL A 76 -3.86 -3.76 5.89
C VAL A 76 -2.84 -3.11 6.81
N ASP A 77 -1.89 -2.40 6.22
CA ASP A 77 -0.97 -1.56 6.97
C ASP A 77 -0.79 -0.18 6.34
N ASP A 78 -0.40 0.78 7.17
CA ASP A 78 -0.09 2.15 6.75
C ASP A 78 1.33 2.52 7.17
N MET A 79 2.03 3.23 6.29
CA MET A 79 3.38 3.74 6.54
C MET A 79 3.49 5.22 6.20
N VAL A 80 4.41 5.90 6.86
CA VAL A 80 4.80 7.28 6.53
C VAL A 80 6.19 7.24 5.94
N ILE A 81 6.33 7.73 4.71
CA ILE A 81 7.62 7.94 4.07
C ILE A 81 8.11 9.32 4.49
N ASP A 82 9.14 9.35 5.34
CA ASP A 82 9.69 10.60 5.86
C ASP A 82 10.24 11.49 4.73
N LYS A 83 9.82 12.75 4.72
CA LYS A 83 10.29 13.77 3.77
C LYS A 83 10.66 15.07 4.49
N PRO A 84 11.64 15.04 5.41
CA PRO A 84 11.96 16.18 6.29
C PRO A 84 12.43 17.42 5.53
N TYR A 85 13.07 17.25 4.37
CA TYR A 85 13.63 18.35 3.57
C TYR A 85 12.69 18.86 2.47
N SER A 86 11.54 18.21 2.26
CA SER A 86 10.60 18.61 1.20
C SER A 86 9.73 19.79 1.65
N ASN A 87 9.34 20.64 0.69
CA ASN A 87 8.41 21.75 0.94
C ASN A 87 6.97 21.27 0.74
N ALA A 88 6.15 21.31 1.79
CA ALA A 88 4.75 20.89 1.75
C ALA A 88 3.89 21.82 0.86
N GLU A 89 4.22 23.12 0.78
CA GLU A 89 3.49 24.09 -0.06
C GLU A 89 3.66 23.85 -1.57
N LYS A 90 4.67 23.06 -1.96
CA LYS A 90 4.99 22.77 -3.36
C LYS A 90 4.64 21.34 -3.76
N THR A 91 4.05 20.55 -2.87
CA THR A 91 3.77 19.14 -3.13
C THR A 91 2.54 18.70 -2.36
N ASP A 92 1.43 18.58 -3.08
CA ASP A 92 0.08 18.33 -2.58
C ASP A 92 -0.01 17.11 -1.65
N LEU A 93 0.78 16.05 -1.91
CA LEU A 93 0.75 14.80 -1.14
C LEU A 93 1.62 14.81 0.14
N ILE A 94 2.33 15.91 0.42
CA ILE A 94 3.19 16.01 1.61
C ILE A 94 2.39 16.62 2.75
N GLY A 95 2.24 15.83 3.81
CA GLY A 95 1.53 16.23 5.02
C GLY A 95 2.29 15.90 6.30
N PHE A 96 1.62 16.15 7.42
CA PHE A 96 2.10 15.83 8.75
C PHE A 96 1.33 14.62 9.30
N PHE A 97 2.03 13.50 9.50
CA PHE A 97 1.43 12.24 9.91
C PHE A 97 2.14 11.69 11.15
N TYR A 98 1.38 11.06 12.06
CA TYR A 98 2.00 10.36 13.18
C TYR A 98 2.79 9.14 12.68
N SER A 99 4.09 9.10 12.94
CA SER A 99 4.95 7.97 12.62
C SER A 99 5.17 7.12 13.87
N GLY A 100 4.78 5.84 13.78
CA GLY A 100 5.04 4.87 14.84
C GLY A 100 6.54 4.61 15.07
N LYS A 101 7.39 4.85 14.06
CA LYS A 101 8.85 4.71 14.15
C LYS A 101 9.48 5.81 15.01
N HIS A 102 9.05 7.06 14.82
CA HIS A 102 9.59 8.21 15.54
C HIS A 102 8.81 8.54 16.82
N HIS A 103 7.68 7.88 17.05
CA HIS A 103 6.74 8.16 18.13
C HIS A 103 6.22 9.60 18.17
N CYS A 104 6.27 10.31 17.04
CA CYS A 104 5.85 11.71 16.91
C CYS A 104 5.23 11.98 15.53
N VAL A 105 4.69 13.19 15.35
CA VAL A 105 4.22 13.66 14.05
C VAL A 105 5.41 14.05 13.19
N VAL A 106 5.51 13.49 11.99
CA VAL A 106 6.59 13.74 11.04
C VAL A 106 6.03 14.24 9.72
N LYS A 107 6.84 15.05 9.02
CA LYS A 107 6.55 15.49 7.66
C LYS A 107 6.88 14.38 6.67
N GLY A 108 5.92 13.99 5.83
CA GLY A 108 6.09 12.87 4.92
C GLY A 108 4.89 12.63 4.00
N VAL A 109 4.95 11.49 3.31
CA VAL A 109 3.84 10.97 2.48
C VAL A 109 3.28 9.74 3.17
N ASN A 110 1.97 9.70 3.44
CA ASN A 110 1.33 8.53 4.03
C ASN A 110 0.83 7.59 2.92
N VAL A 111 1.14 6.30 3.05
CA VAL A 111 0.77 5.27 2.09
C VAL A 111 0.06 4.15 2.84
N ILE A 112 -1.13 3.78 2.36
CA ILE A 112 -1.86 2.59 2.81
C ILE A 112 -1.60 1.48 1.81
N THR A 113 -1.35 0.28 2.31
CA THR A 113 -1.08 -0.91 1.52
C THR A 113 -2.00 -2.06 1.93
N LEU A 114 -2.52 -2.78 0.93
CA LEU A 114 -3.17 -4.06 1.10
C LEU A 114 -2.20 -5.17 0.67
N TYR A 115 -1.86 -6.03 1.62
CA TYR A 115 -1.10 -7.23 1.39
C TYR A 115 -2.03 -8.43 1.43
N TYR A 116 -1.86 -9.35 0.49
CA TYR A 116 -2.58 -10.62 0.48
C TYR A 116 -1.60 -11.76 0.65
N THR A 117 -1.93 -12.67 1.57
CA THR A 117 -1.23 -13.93 1.78
C THR A 117 -2.19 -15.05 1.42
N ASP A 118 -1.84 -15.85 0.42
CA ASP A 118 -2.66 -16.99 -0.02
C ASP A 118 -2.43 -18.23 0.87
N GLN A 119 -3.05 -19.35 0.51
CA GLN A 119 -2.88 -20.62 1.23
C GLN A 119 -1.52 -21.30 1.01
N HIS A 120 -0.75 -20.85 0.02
CA HIS A 120 0.56 -21.38 -0.35
C HIS A 120 1.71 -20.49 0.18
N ASP A 121 1.41 -19.64 1.17
CA ASP A 121 2.32 -18.68 1.79
C ASP A 121 2.90 -17.61 0.83
N VAL A 122 2.29 -17.42 -0.35
CA VAL A 122 2.65 -16.34 -1.27
C VAL A 122 2.07 -15.04 -0.73
N SER A 123 2.97 -14.12 -0.36
CA SER A 123 2.59 -12.82 0.22
C SER A 123 2.99 -11.67 -0.69
N VAL A 124 2.00 -10.95 -1.24
CA VAL A 124 2.24 -9.85 -2.19
C VAL A 124 1.35 -8.63 -1.90
N PRO A 125 1.82 -7.41 -2.20
CA PRO A 125 0.96 -6.23 -2.20
C PRO A 125 0.00 -6.30 -3.41
N ILE A 126 -1.30 -6.13 -3.15
CA ILE A 126 -2.34 -6.21 -4.19
C ILE A 126 -2.99 -4.86 -4.49
N ASN A 127 -2.88 -3.91 -3.57
CA ASN A 127 -3.48 -2.57 -3.71
C ASN A 127 -2.72 -1.57 -2.83
N PHE A 128 -2.66 -0.32 -3.25
CA PHE A 128 -2.09 0.77 -2.46
C PHE A 128 -2.90 2.06 -2.62
N ARG A 129 -2.76 2.98 -1.66
CA ARG A 129 -3.29 4.34 -1.73
C ARG A 129 -2.26 5.30 -1.15
N ILE A 130 -2.03 6.40 -1.86
CA ILE A 130 -1.28 7.54 -1.34
C ILE A 130 -2.31 8.51 -0.78
N ILE A 131 -2.14 8.91 0.47
CA ILE A 131 -3.09 9.79 1.14
C ILE A 131 -2.83 11.24 0.74
N ASP A 132 -3.89 11.88 0.26
CA ASP A 132 -3.95 13.32 0.10
C ASP A 132 -4.49 13.95 1.39
N PRO A 133 -3.72 14.83 2.07
CA PRO A 133 -4.17 15.53 3.27
C PRO A 133 -5.45 16.36 3.08
N ASP A 134 -5.70 16.85 1.86
CA ASP A 134 -6.80 17.75 1.56
C ASP A 134 -8.09 17.01 1.18
N GLU A 135 -8.03 15.70 0.94
CA GLU A 135 -9.20 14.87 0.59
C GLU A 135 -10.18 14.73 1.77
N GLY A 136 -9.74 15.03 3.00
CA GLY A 136 -10.58 15.00 4.21
C GLY A 136 -11.07 13.61 4.63
N LYS A 137 -10.66 12.56 3.91
CA LYS A 137 -10.99 11.17 4.21
C LYS A 137 -10.11 10.60 5.30
N THR A 138 -10.72 9.79 6.15
CA THR A 138 -10.00 9.00 7.14
C THR A 138 -9.32 7.80 6.48
N LYS A 139 -8.22 7.33 7.09
CA LYS A 139 -7.58 6.07 6.69
C LYS A 139 -8.55 4.87 6.66
N ASN A 140 -9.63 4.94 7.44
CA ASN A 140 -10.67 3.92 7.46
C ASN A 140 -11.56 3.93 6.23
N GLU A 141 -11.88 5.10 5.70
CA GLU A 141 -12.65 5.24 4.47
C GLU A 141 -11.85 4.74 3.28
N HIS A 142 -10.59 5.16 3.15
CA HIS A 142 -9.67 4.61 2.14
C HIS A 142 -9.57 3.09 2.23
N PHE A 143 -9.44 2.53 3.42
CA PHE A 143 -9.42 1.08 3.59
C PHE A 143 -10.71 0.42 3.09
N ARG A 144 -11.89 0.97 3.41
CA ARG A 144 -13.17 0.42 2.94
C ARG A 144 -13.28 0.48 1.42
N GLU A 145 -12.87 1.57 0.81
CA GLU A 145 -12.83 1.73 -0.65
C GLU A 145 -11.87 0.71 -1.28
N MET A 146 -10.66 0.56 -0.73
CA MET A 146 -9.68 -0.43 -1.20
C MET A 146 -10.21 -1.85 -1.06
N LEU A 147 -10.87 -2.17 0.06
CA LEU A 147 -11.48 -3.49 0.29
C LEU A 147 -12.58 -3.77 -0.73
N GLN A 148 -13.51 -2.83 -0.92
CA GLN A 148 -14.58 -2.98 -1.92
C GLN A 148 -14.01 -3.16 -3.33
N GLN A 149 -12.93 -2.44 -3.64
CA GLN A 149 -12.26 -2.55 -4.93
C GLN A 149 -11.62 -3.92 -5.16
N VAL A 150 -10.88 -4.48 -4.19
CA VAL A 150 -10.26 -5.81 -4.38
C VAL A 150 -11.30 -6.93 -4.43
N LEU A 151 -12.40 -6.80 -3.68
CA LEU A 151 -13.51 -7.74 -3.75
C LEU A 151 -14.21 -7.68 -5.11
N SER A 152 -14.40 -6.48 -5.69
CA SER A 152 -15.00 -6.34 -7.02
C SER A 152 -14.10 -6.85 -8.14
N TRP A 153 -12.78 -6.90 -7.92
CA TRP A 153 -11.83 -7.56 -8.82
C TRP A 153 -11.83 -9.09 -8.74
N GLY A 154 -12.62 -9.68 -7.83
CA GLY A 154 -12.79 -11.13 -7.71
C GLY A 154 -11.99 -11.79 -6.59
N LEU A 155 -11.29 -11.02 -5.74
CA LEU A 155 -10.61 -11.57 -4.56
C LEU A 155 -11.64 -12.04 -3.52
N GLN A 156 -11.48 -13.25 -3.00
CA GLN A 156 -12.33 -13.85 -1.98
C GLN A 156 -11.48 -14.28 -0.78
N PRO A 157 -11.01 -13.33 0.05
CA PRO A 157 -10.19 -13.65 1.22
C PRO A 157 -11.05 -14.29 2.32
N SER A 158 -10.49 -15.27 3.03
CA SER A 158 -11.15 -15.89 4.20
C SER A 158 -11.10 -14.98 5.42
N TRP A 159 -10.02 -14.20 5.55
CA TRP A 159 -9.78 -13.32 6.68
C TRP A 159 -9.30 -11.96 6.24
N VAL A 160 -9.72 -10.93 6.98
CA VAL A 160 -9.16 -9.59 6.86
C VAL A 160 -8.57 -9.19 8.21
N THR A 161 -7.32 -8.72 8.19
CA THR A 161 -6.58 -8.27 9.37
C THR A 161 -6.17 -6.80 9.19
N ARG A 162 -6.10 -6.09 10.32
CA ARG A 162 -5.66 -4.69 10.36
C ARG A 162 -5.01 -4.41 11.71
N LYS A 163 -4.33 -3.28 11.86
CA LYS A 163 -3.95 -2.79 13.18
C LYS A 163 -5.15 -2.13 13.89
N ARG A 164 -5.27 -2.40 15.19
CA ARG A 164 -6.42 -2.08 16.06
C ARG A 164 -6.86 -0.62 16.09
N ARG A 165 -5.99 0.33 15.72
CA ARG A 165 -6.19 1.79 15.85
C ARG A 165 -7.37 2.35 15.03
N TYR A 166 -8.09 1.47 14.32
CA TYR A 166 -8.93 1.81 13.18
C TYR A 166 -10.32 1.12 13.15
N LEU A 167 -10.77 0.44 14.22
CA LEU A 167 -11.95 -0.45 14.12
C LEU A 167 -13.35 0.18 14.13
N GLY A 168 -14.19 -0.44 13.27
CA GLY A 168 -15.53 -0.95 13.60
C GLY A 168 -15.72 -2.39 13.06
N ARG A 169 -16.39 -3.25 13.83
CA ARG A 169 -16.83 -4.68 13.70
C ARG A 169 -16.21 -5.62 12.61
N TYR A 170 -15.81 -6.81 13.10
CA TYR A 170 -15.35 -8.05 12.40
C TYR A 170 -13.96 -8.06 11.78
N PHE A 171 -12.94 -8.21 12.62
CA PHE A 171 -11.55 -8.37 12.18
C PHE A 171 -10.73 -9.12 13.23
N ALA A 172 -9.87 -10.05 12.81
CA ALA A 172 -8.87 -10.67 13.69
C ALA A 172 -7.74 -9.67 13.99
N HIS A 173 -7.37 -9.52 15.27
CA HIS A 173 -6.44 -8.48 15.73
C HIS A 173 -5.51 -8.98 16.85
N PRO A 174 -4.18 -8.78 16.75
CA PRO A 174 -3.30 -8.90 17.90
C PRO A 174 -3.58 -7.77 18.91
N MET A 175 -3.63 -8.10 20.21
CA MET A 175 -3.82 -7.10 21.27
C MET A 175 -2.55 -6.25 21.44
N MET A 176 -2.68 -4.93 21.24
CA MET A 176 -1.55 -3.99 21.34
C MET A 176 -1.46 -3.22 22.67
N GLN A 177 -2.52 -3.24 23.49
CA GLN A 177 -2.59 -2.54 24.78
C GLN A 177 -3.50 -3.32 25.73
N ASN A 178 -3.13 -3.36 27.01
CA ASN A 178 -3.96 -3.91 28.09
C ASN A 178 -5.28 -3.15 28.16
N ARG A 179 -6.40 -3.88 28.15
CA ARG A 179 -7.74 -3.30 28.35
C ARG A 179 -8.44 -4.04 29.46
N ARG A 180 -9.14 -3.28 30.31
CA ARG A 180 -10.07 -3.82 31.30
C ARG A 180 -11.29 -4.33 30.55
N ALA A 181 -11.53 -5.65 30.59
CA ALA A 181 -12.79 -6.19 30.11
C ALA A 181 -13.91 -5.73 31.05
N LYS A 182 -14.91 -5.03 30.52
CA LYS A 182 -16.17 -4.83 31.26
C LYS A 182 -16.92 -6.16 31.22
N ARG A 183 -17.22 -6.73 32.38
CA ARG A 183 -17.92 -8.02 32.52
C ARG A 183 -19.34 -8.00 31.92
N ASP A 184 -19.94 -6.81 31.80
CA ASP A 184 -21.37 -6.66 31.52
C ASP A 184 -21.72 -6.59 30.02
N ASP A 185 -20.74 -6.54 29.13
CA ASP A 185 -20.96 -6.52 27.67
C ASP A 185 -20.92 -7.92 27.03
N TYR A 186 -20.92 -9.00 27.84
CA TYR A 186 -20.96 -10.37 27.34
C TYR A 186 -22.36 -10.71 26.83
N LYS A 187 -22.71 -10.24 25.61
CA LYS A 187 -23.87 -10.79 24.90
C LYS A 187 -23.61 -12.27 24.62
N PRO A 188 -24.57 -13.18 24.87
CA PRO A 188 -24.42 -14.62 24.60
C PRO A 188 -24.10 -14.96 23.13
N SER A 189 -24.19 -14.00 22.21
CA SER A 189 -23.77 -14.14 20.81
C SER A 189 -22.25 -14.20 20.60
N ALA A 190 -21.43 -14.02 21.64
CA ALA A 190 -19.97 -14.13 21.57
C ALA A 190 -19.44 -15.57 21.68
N VAL A 191 -20.33 -16.57 21.76
CA VAL A 191 -19.97 -18.00 21.74
C VAL A 191 -20.30 -18.58 20.37
N ARG A 192 -19.34 -18.44 19.45
CA ARG A 192 -19.03 -19.39 18.34
C ARG A 192 -17.80 -18.88 17.57
N VAL A 193 -16.68 -18.73 18.28
CA VAL A 193 -15.36 -18.63 17.65
C VAL A 193 -14.81 -20.05 17.55
N THR A 194 -15.32 -20.79 16.56
CA THR A 194 -14.80 -22.03 15.95
C THR A 194 -15.98 -22.80 15.34
N GLN A 195 -16.61 -22.26 14.31
CA GLN A 195 -17.34 -23.13 13.39
C GLN A 195 -16.90 -22.77 11.98
N ARG A 196 -16.32 -23.77 11.31
CA ARG A 196 -16.03 -23.79 9.88
C ARG A 196 -17.28 -23.32 9.14
N TYR A 197 -17.11 -22.42 8.18
CA TYR A 197 -18.14 -22.17 7.19
C TYR A 197 -17.99 -23.25 6.11
N VAL A 198 -18.90 -24.21 6.09
CA VAL A 198 -19.15 -25.13 4.97
C VAL A 198 -20.66 -25.05 4.74
N PRO A 199 -21.14 -24.88 3.49
CA PRO A 199 -22.57 -25.06 3.22
C PRO A 199 -23.06 -26.47 3.59
#